data_AF-A0A539EIM7-F1
#
_entry.id   AF-A0A539EIM7-F1
#
_cell.length_a   1.000
_cell.length_b   1.000
_cell.length_c   1.000
_cell.angle_alpha   90.00
_cell.angle_beta   90.00
_cell.angle_gamma   90.00
#
_symmetry.space_group_name_H-M   'P 1'
#
loop_
_entity.id
_entity.type
_entity.pdbx_description
1 polymer ?
#
loop_
_entity_poly.entity_id
_entity_poly.type
_entity_poly.pdbx_seq_one_letter_code
_entity_poly.pdbx_strand_id
1 'polypeptide(L)'
;MRVDALTIQNEPLNPKNNPSMVMTAAEQAAFLRDHLGPAFAAARLPVKLLLYDHNADRIDYPLEVLANPAARRYAAGSAFHLYDGPISDLSKVHDAHPDKDLYFTEQWIGGPGDFAGELSWHMDNVIIGAPRNWCRTALEWNLAADPLYGPHTDKGGCDRCLGAVTLAGDAVTRNPAYYIVAHASKFVRPGSVRVASDNPEGLPNVAYRTPDGGYALLARNAGAEPRSFTVRQGGRSFAARLNPGAVGTFVWR
;
A
#
# COMPACT_ATOMS: atom_id res chain seq x y z
N MET A 1 -16.08 -11.64 -12.66
CA MET A 1 -15.24 -10.78 -11.80
C MET A 1 -15.72 -10.94 -10.36
N ARG A 2 -14.82 -11.07 -9.38
CA ARG A 2 -15.15 -11.03 -7.95
C ARG A 2 -14.54 -9.75 -7.38
N VAL A 3 -15.30 -9.01 -6.58
CA VAL A 3 -14.80 -7.84 -5.83
C VAL A 3 -14.48 -8.31 -4.41
N ASP A 4 -13.22 -8.16 -3.98
CA ASP A 4 -12.79 -8.58 -2.65
C ASP A 4 -13.05 -7.50 -1.58
N ALA A 5 -12.84 -6.23 -1.94
CA ALA A 5 -13.04 -5.08 -1.07
C ALA A 5 -13.53 -3.87 -1.87
N LEU A 6 -14.19 -2.95 -1.17
CA LEU A 6 -14.70 -1.68 -1.68
C LEU A 6 -14.42 -0.61 -0.64
N THR A 7 -13.81 0.50 -1.06
CA THR A 7 -13.77 1.73 -0.27
C THR A 7 -15.04 2.53 -0.54
N ILE A 8 -15.54 3.27 0.46
CA ILE A 8 -16.83 3.98 0.34
C ILE A 8 -16.73 5.16 -0.65
N GLN A 9 -15.60 5.84 -0.64
CA GLN A 9 -15.30 6.99 -1.49
C GLN A 9 -13.78 7.12 -1.58
N ASN A 10 -13.25 7.34 -2.78
CA ASN A 10 -11.85 7.71 -3.00
C ASN A 10 -11.59 9.12 -2.48
N GLU A 11 -10.54 9.30 -1.68
CA GLU A 11 -10.07 10.58 -1.17
C GLU A 11 -11.20 11.52 -0.69
N PRO A 12 -12.02 11.12 0.31
CA PRO A 12 -13.23 11.84 0.69
C PRO A 12 -12.97 13.25 1.27
N LEU A 13 -11.72 13.65 1.48
CA LEU A 13 -11.35 15.01 1.89
C LEU A 13 -10.78 15.86 0.73
N ASN A 14 -10.73 15.33 -0.50
CA ASN A 14 -10.22 16.03 -1.67
C ASN A 14 -11.38 16.57 -2.54
N PRO A 15 -11.67 17.89 -2.52
CA PRO A 15 -12.74 18.48 -3.33
C PRO A 15 -12.33 18.80 -4.78
N LYS A 16 -11.08 18.53 -5.18
CA LYS A 16 -10.48 19.16 -6.37
C LYS A 16 -10.40 18.23 -7.59
N ASN A 17 -10.55 16.93 -7.40
CA ASN A 17 -10.39 15.96 -8.48
C ASN A 17 -11.68 15.83 -9.34
N ASN A 18 -11.56 15.35 -10.57
CA ASN A 18 -12.70 14.97 -11.40
C ASN A 18 -12.59 13.50 -11.79
N PRO A 19 -13.45 12.61 -11.25
CA PRO A 19 -14.53 12.88 -10.28
C PRO A 19 -14.00 13.06 -8.84
N SER A 20 -14.76 13.79 -8.00
CA SER A 20 -14.57 13.82 -6.54
C SER A 20 -15.91 14.02 -5.82
N MET A 21 -15.95 13.61 -4.55
CA MET A 21 -17.07 13.88 -3.65
C MET A 21 -16.52 14.01 -2.22
N VAL A 22 -16.71 15.18 -1.62
CA VAL A 22 -16.36 15.38 -0.21
C VAL A 22 -17.32 14.58 0.66
N MET A 23 -16.77 13.86 1.64
CA MET A 23 -17.52 13.11 2.63
C MET A 23 -16.78 13.17 3.97
N THR A 24 -17.36 13.82 4.97
CA THR A 24 -16.81 13.85 6.34
C THR A 24 -16.88 12.46 7.01
N ALA A 25 -16.10 12.25 8.08
CA ALA A 25 -16.14 11.01 8.84
C ALA A 25 -17.54 10.72 9.40
N ALA A 26 -18.22 11.73 9.94
CA ALA A 26 -19.60 11.62 10.40
C ALA A 26 -20.57 11.19 9.29
N GLU A 27 -20.44 11.74 8.08
CA GLU A 27 -21.26 11.35 6.91
C GLU A 27 -20.95 9.92 6.48
N GLN A 28 -19.67 9.52 6.42
CA GLN A 28 -19.28 8.15 6.08
C GLN A 28 -19.82 7.14 7.11
N ALA A 29 -19.78 7.48 8.40
CA ALA A 29 -20.35 6.67 9.46
C ALA A 29 -21.87 6.52 9.33
N ALA A 30 -22.59 7.62 9.07
CA ALA A 30 -24.03 7.60 8.87
C ALA A 30 -24.42 6.77 7.64
N PHE A 31 -23.76 7.01 6.50
CA PHE A 31 -24.01 6.27 5.26
C PHE A 31 -23.73 4.77 5.41
N LEU A 32 -22.62 4.40 6.05
CA LEU A 32 -22.28 3.01 6.32
C LEU A 32 -23.30 2.34 7.25
N ARG A 33 -23.73 3.03 8.31
CA ARG A 33 -24.68 2.53 9.30
C ARG A 33 -26.08 2.32 8.71
N ASP A 34 -26.59 3.32 8.01
CA ASP A 34 -28.01 3.43 7.66
C ASP A 34 -28.33 2.88 6.27
N HIS A 35 -27.34 2.80 5.39
CA HIS A 35 -27.56 2.47 3.97
C HIS A 35 -26.65 1.35 3.47
N LEU A 36 -25.35 1.63 3.33
CA LEU A 36 -24.43 0.72 2.62
C LEU A 36 -24.26 -0.61 3.36
N GLY A 37 -23.99 -0.57 4.66
CA GLY A 37 -23.81 -1.77 5.49
C GLY A 37 -25.04 -2.68 5.49
N PRO A 38 -26.25 -2.18 5.83
CA PRO A 38 -27.48 -2.95 5.75
C PRO A 38 -27.76 -3.54 4.36
N ALA A 39 -27.52 -2.77 3.29
CA ALA A 39 -27.72 -3.25 1.93
C ALA A 39 -26.78 -4.43 1.59
N PHE A 40 -25.49 -4.33 1.93
CA PHE A 40 -24.52 -5.40 1.71
C PHE A 40 -24.85 -6.65 2.54
N ALA A 41 -25.28 -6.47 3.79
CA ALA A 41 -25.70 -7.56 4.66
C ALA A 41 -26.96 -8.26 4.13
N ALA A 42 -27.98 -7.51 3.71
CA ALA A 42 -29.22 -8.04 3.16
C ALA A 42 -28.98 -8.81 1.85
N ALA A 43 -28.10 -8.29 0.99
CA ALA A 43 -27.69 -8.94 -0.25
C ALA A 43 -26.66 -10.08 -0.03
N ARG A 44 -26.17 -10.27 1.20
CA ARG A 44 -25.14 -11.26 1.57
C ARG A 44 -23.88 -11.16 0.71
N LEU A 45 -23.47 -9.95 0.36
CA LEU A 45 -22.28 -9.71 -0.45
C LEU A 45 -21.02 -9.97 0.39
N PRO A 46 -20.10 -10.87 -0.03
CA PRO A 46 -18.88 -11.18 0.71
C PRO A 46 -17.78 -10.13 0.49
N VAL A 47 -18.16 -8.88 0.20
CA VAL A 47 -17.25 -7.77 -0.11
C VAL A 47 -16.91 -7.04 1.19
N LYS A 48 -15.62 -6.83 1.43
CA LYS A 48 -15.15 -6.05 2.58
C LYS A 48 -15.40 -4.57 2.34
N LEU A 49 -16.00 -3.88 3.31
CA LEU A 49 -16.16 -2.43 3.28
C LEU A 49 -14.98 -1.79 4.02
N LEU A 50 -14.23 -0.95 3.32
CA LEU A 50 -13.08 -0.23 3.86
C LEU A 50 -13.41 1.25 4.03
N LEU A 51 -12.95 1.79 5.15
CA LEU A 51 -13.13 3.19 5.50
C LEU A 51 -12.04 4.07 4.90
N TYR A 52 -12.32 5.37 4.86
CA TYR A 52 -11.38 6.46 4.59
C TYR A 52 -10.81 6.53 3.17
N ASP A 53 -9.77 5.76 2.81
CA ASP A 53 -9.16 5.76 1.47
C ASP A 53 -8.51 7.10 1.07
N HIS A 54 -7.68 7.62 1.97
CA HIS A 54 -6.96 8.89 1.77
C HIS A 54 -5.72 8.96 2.69
N ASN A 55 -5.10 10.13 2.82
CA ASN A 55 -3.74 10.29 3.33
C ASN A 55 -3.54 9.96 4.81
N ALA A 56 -2.34 9.47 5.14
CA ALA A 56 -1.94 9.05 6.48
C ALA A 56 -1.87 10.18 7.52
N ASP A 57 -1.95 11.45 7.11
CA ASP A 57 -1.97 12.63 7.99
C ASP A 57 -3.29 12.78 8.79
N ARG A 58 -4.39 12.17 8.30
CA ARG A 58 -5.72 12.26 8.92
C ARG A 58 -6.24 10.91 9.41
N ILE A 59 -5.44 10.23 10.22
CA ILE A 59 -5.84 8.99 10.90
C ILE A 59 -7.05 9.16 11.84
N ASP A 60 -7.38 10.39 12.24
CA ASP A 60 -8.58 10.70 13.03
C ASP A 60 -9.87 10.33 12.30
N TYR A 61 -9.89 10.40 10.97
CA TYR A 61 -11.09 10.10 10.17
C TYR A 61 -11.58 8.66 10.38
N PRO A 62 -10.79 7.60 10.10
CA PRO A 62 -11.25 6.24 10.32
C PRO A 62 -11.49 5.94 11.81
N LEU A 63 -10.75 6.56 12.74
CA LEU A 63 -10.97 6.40 14.18
C LEU A 63 -12.34 6.96 14.61
N GLU A 64 -12.76 8.10 14.07
CA GLU A 64 -14.08 8.67 14.32
C GLU A 64 -15.21 7.77 13.79
N VAL A 65 -15.09 7.26 12.57
CA VAL A 65 -16.08 6.32 12.01
C VAL A 65 -16.18 5.05 12.86
N LEU A 66 -15.03 4.52 13.31
CA LEU A 66 -14.93 3.31 14.11
C LEU A 66 -15.42 3.49 15.56
N ALA A 67 -15.54 4.73 16.05
CA ALA A 67 -16.14 5.05 17.34
C ALA A 67 -17.67 4.86 17.35
N ASN A 68 -18.32 4.83 16.19
CA ASN A 68 -19.76 4.54 16.07
C ASN A 68 -19.99 3.02 15.95
N PRO A 69 -20.54 2.33 16.98
CA PRO A 69 -20.65 0.87 16.97
C PRO A 69 -21.55 0.32 15.85
N ALA A 70 -22.57 1.10 15.46
CA ALA A 70 -23.52 0.68 14.45
C ALA A 70 -22.96 0.78 13.01
N ALA A 71 -21.98 1.65 12.78
CA ALA A 71 -21.18 1.69 11.56
C ALA A 71 -20.03 0.67 11.62
N ARG A 72 -19.29 0.63 12.73
CA ARG A 72 -18.12 -0.24 12.97
C ARG A 72 -18.36 -1.71 12.65
N ARG A 73 -19.56 -2.23 12.92
CA ARG A 73 -19.91 -3.64 12.65
C ARG A 73 -19.86 -4.02 11.16
N TYR A 74 -19.97 -3.04 10.26
CA TYR A 74 -19.90 -3.27 8.82
C TYR A 74 -18.51 -3.01 8.23
N ALA A 75 -17.65 -2.27 8.94
CA ALA A 75 -16.29 -1.97 8.49
C ALA A 75 -15.37 -3.19 8.68
N ALA A 76 -14.70 -3.61 7.62
CA ALA A 76 -13.65 -4.63 7.69
C ALA A 76 -12.30 -4.02 8.08
N GLY A 77 -12.08 -2.74 7.76
CA GLY A 77 -10.80 -2.08 7.93
C GLY A 77 -10.79 -0.66 7.39
N SER A 78 -9.59 -0.09 7.26
CA SER A 78 -9.36 1.26 6.73
C SER A 78 -8.30 1.24 5.64
N ALA A 79 -8.50 2.05 4.62
CA ALA A 79 -7.61 2.23 3.49
C ALA A 79 -6.86 3.57 3.58
N PHE A 80 -5.62 3.60 3.12
CA PHE A 80 -4.73 4.75 3.22
C PHE A 80 -3.90 4.96 1.96
N HIS A 81 -3.71 6.23 1.65
CA HIS A 81 -2.77 6.76 0.65
C HIS A 81 -1.59 7.40 1.39
N LEU A 82 -0.54 7.80 0.67
CA LEU A 82 0.64 8.44 1.26
C LEU A 82 1.09 9.68 0.49
N TYR A 83 0.14 10.52 0.08
CA TYR A 83 0.45 11.86 -0.43
C TYR A 83 0.76 12.86 0.67
N ASP A 84 0.30 12.59 1.89
CA ASP A 84 0.61 13.35 3.09
C ASP A 84 0.65 12.44 4.33
N GLY A 85 1.39 12.86 5.34
CA GLY A 85 1.61 12.14 6.60
C GLY A 85 2.66 11.02 6.53
N PRO A 86 3.16 10.55 7.68
CA PRO A 86 4.14 9.47 7.73
C PRO A 86 3.46 8.10 7.75
N ILE A 87 4.04 7.12 7.06
CA ILE A 87 3.53 5.73 7.05
C ILE A 87 3.42 5.13 8.47
N SER A 88 4.24 5.60 9.42
CA SER A 88 4.20 5.13 10.81
C SER A 88 2.91 5.46 11.55
N ASP A 89 2.13 6.43 11.09
CA ASP A 89 0.87 6.80 11.74
C ASP A 89 -0.20 5.72 11.62
N LEU A 90 -0.10 4.85 10.60
CA LEU A 90 -0.99 3.70 10.45
C LEU A 90 -0.88 2.73 11.63
N SER A 91 0.30 2.60 12.25
CA SER A 91 0.45 1.77 13.46
C SER A 91 -0.40 2.28 14.62
N LYS A 92 -0.65 3.60 14.73
CA LYS A 92 -1.54 4.15 15.77
C LYS A 92 -3.00 3.72 15.55
N VAL A 93 -3.43 3.60 14.30
CA VAL A 93 -4.78 3.10 13.95
C VAL A 93 -4.90 1.62 14.30
N HIS A 94 -3.87 0.83 13.98
CA HIS A 94 -3.82 -0.56 14.38
C HIS A 94 -3.85 -0.73 15.90
N ASP A 95 -3.04 0.03 16.64
CA ASP A 95 -2.98 -0.05 18.10
C ASP A 95 -4.33 0.31 18.76
N ALA A 96 -5.07 1.26 18.19
CA ALA A 96 -6.41 1.63 18.64
C ALA A 96 -7.48 0.58 18.30
N HIS A 97 -7.36 -0.08 17.14
CA HIS A 97 -8.32 -1.05 16.61
C HIS A 97 -7.63 -2.27 15.99
N PRO A 98 -6.99 -3.13 16.81
CA PRO A 98 -6.23 -4.28 16.30
C PRO A 98 -7.13 -5.36 15.69
N ASP A 99 -8.44 -5.28 15.90
CA ASP A 99 -9.47 -6.12 15.29
C ASP A 99 -9.88 -5.69 13.87
N LYS A 100 -9.32 -4.57 13.37
CA LYS A 100 -9.60 -4.04 12.03
C LYS A 100 -8.35 -4.09 11.16
N ASP A 101 -8.55 -4.47 9.90
CA ASP A 101 -7.47 -4.57 8.93
C ASP A 101 -7.06 -3.19 8.40
N LEU A 102 -5.78 -3.03 8.03
CA LEU A 102 -5.29 -1.84 7.32
C LEU A 102 -4.88 -2.20 5.87
N TYR A 103 -5.08 -1.25 4.96
CA TYR A 103 -4.78 -1.39 3.54
C TYR A 103 -4.07 -0.14 3.04
N PHE A 104 -2.96 -0.30 2.32
CA PHE A 104 -2.36 0.77 1.54
C PHE A 104 -2.85 0.63 0.10
N THR A 105 -3.61 1.62 -0.37
CA THR A 105 -4.41 1.51 -1.59
C THR A 105 -3.93 2.39 -2.73
N GLU A 106 -3.07 3.38 -2.47
CA GLU A 106 -2.62 4.28 -3.53
C GLU A 106 -1.33 5.04 -3.19
N GLN A 107 -0.46 5.13 -4.20
CA GLN A 107 0.62 6.11 -4.36
C GLN A 107 0.98 6.21 -5.85
N TRP A 108 1.32 7.40 -6.34
CA TRP A 108 1.77 7.60 -7.73
C TRP A 108 3.27 7.93 -7.80
N ILE A 109 3.85 7.72 -8.98
CA ILE A 109 5.19 8.18 -9.34
C ILE A 109 5.07 9.25 -10.39
N GLY A 110 5.86 10.33 -10.27
CA GLY A 110 5.80 11.44 -11.21
C GLY A 110 6.76 11.37 -12.37
N GLY A 111 6.30 11.79 -13.55
CA GLY A 111 7.13 12.01 -14.73
C GLY A 111 8.01 13.28 -14.61
N PRO A 112 9.23 13.30 -15.17
CA PRO A 112 9.89 12.27 -15.98
C PRO A 112 10.48 11.07 -15.19
N GLY A 113 10.21 10.93 -13.89
CA GLY A 113 10.64 9.82 -13.04
C GLY A 113 12.10 9.89 -12.62
N ASP A 114 12.37 9.74 -11.33
CA ASP A 114 13.72 9.47 -10.80
C ASP A 114 13.81 8.01 -10.36
N PHE A 115 14.40 7.14 -11.19
CA PHE A 115 14.42 5.72 -10.85
C PHE A 115 15.02 5.43 -9.46
N ALA A 116 16.13 6.07 -9.10
CA ALA A 116 16.82 5.77 -7.86
C ALA A 116 16.06 6.32 -6.64
N GLY A 117 15.57 7.56 -6.75
CA GLY A 117 14.76 8.20 -5.71
C GLY A 117 13.43 7.49 -5.50
N GLU A 118 12.69 7.21 -6.58
CA GLU A 118 11.37 6.58 -6.53
C GLU A 118 11.46 5.14 -6.02
N LEU A 119 12.43 4.35 -6.51
CA LEU A 119 12.67 3.01 -5.98
C LEU A 119 12.97 3.06 -4.48
N SER A 120 13.81 3.99 -4.03
CA SER A 120 14.19 4.09 -2.62
C SER A 120 13.01 4.48 -1.73
N TRP A 121 12.28 5.53 -2.10
CA TRP A 121 11.18 6.05 -1.28
C TRP A 121 10.01 5.07 -1.22
N HIS A 122 9.60 4.50 -2.36
CA HIS A 122 8.47 3.57 -2.40
C HIS A 122 8.80 2.24 -1.74
N MET A 123 10.04 1.76 -1.85
CA MET A 123 10.42 0.56 -1.11
C MET A 123 10.35 0.77 0.39
N ASP A 124 10.85 1.90 0.89
CA ASP A 124 10.85 2.19 2.33
C ASP A 124 9.46 2.44 2.89
N ASN A 125 8.64 3.20 2.18
CA ASN A 125 7.36 3.67 2.71
C ASN A 125 6.19 2.79 2.29
N VAL A 126 6.20 2.23 1.09
CA VAL A 126 5.07 1.47 0.53
C VAL A 126 5.29 -0.03 0.67
N ILE A 127 6.29 -0.59 -0.02
CA ILE A 127 6.45 -2.06 -0.11
C ILE A 127 7.00 -2.69 1.17
N ILE A 128 7.91 -2.02 1.88
CA ILE A 128 8.40 -2.42 3.21
C ILE A 128 7.58 -1.73 4.30
N GLY A 129 7.40 -0.42 4.17
CA GLY A 129 6.78 0.43 5.20
C GLY A 129 5.35 0.04 5.53
N ALA A 130 4.48 -0.09 4.52
CA ALA A 130 3.07 -0.35 4.78
C ALA A 130 2.84 -1.69 5.50
N PRO A 131 3.43 -2.84 5.09
CA PRO A 131 3.28 -4.08 5.82
C PRO A 131 3.91 -4.06 7.22
N ARG A 132 5.03 -3.33 7.42
CA ARG A 132 5.58 -3.11 8.77
C ARG A 132 4.66 -2.29 9.66
N ASN A 133 3.80 -1.46 9.06
CA ASN A 133 2.73 -0.70 9.71
C ASN A 133 1.35 -1.34 9.50
N TRP A 134 1.31 -2.68 9.52
CA TRP A 134 0.10 -3.51 9.57
C TRP A 134 -0.77 -3.57 8.31
N CYS A 135 -0.40 -2.89 7.23
CA CYS A 135 -1.14 -3.02 5.98
C CYS A 135 -1.04 -4.44 5.39
N ARG A 136 -2.18 -4.97 4.97
CA ARG A 136 -2.29 -6.29 4.34
C ARG A 136 -2.06 -6.27 2.83
N THR A 137 -2.09 -5.08 2.25
CA THR A 137 -1.97 -4.79 0.83
C THR A 137 -1.19 -3.49 0.66
N ALA A 138 -0.40 -3.39 -0.42
CA ALA A 138 0.21 -2.16 -0.89
C ALA A 138 0.03 -2.08 -2.41
N LEU A 139 -0.64 -1.03 -2.88
CA LEU A 139 -0.91 -0.78 -4.30
C LEU A 139 -0.23 0.51 -4.74
N GLU A 140 0.38 0.45 -5.93
CA GLU A 140 0.75 1.63 -6.71
C GLU A 140 -0.45 2.01 -7.59
N TRP A 141 -0.44 3.23 -8.14
CA TRP A 141 -1.58 3.79 -8.87
C TRP A 141 -1.77 3.22 -10.29
N ASN A 142 -1.33 3.94 -11.33
CA ASN A 142 -1.59 3.54 -12.71
C ASN A 142 -0.66 2.41 -13.17
N LEU A 143 -1.23 1.32 -13.70
CA LEU A 143 -0.43 0.26 -14.32
C LEU A 143 0.25 0.75 -15.60
N ALA A 144 -0.45 1.49 -16.45
CA ALA A 144 0.05 1.94 -17.74
C ALA A 144 -0.40 3.37 -18.05
N ALA A 145 0.47 4.12 -18.74
CA ALA A 145 0.16 5.41 -19.34
C ALA A 145 0.86 5.54 -20.69
N ASP A 146 0.41 6.46 -21.54
CA ASP A 146 1.13 6.83 -22.77
C ASP A 146 2.35 7.73 -22.45
N PRO A 147 3.20 8.08 -23.44
CA PRO A 147 4.38 8.93 -23.21
C PRO A 147 4.07 10.37 -22.78
N LEU A 148 2.80 10.79 -22.87
CA LEU A 148 2.29 12.09 -22.44
C LEU A 148 1.50 11.99 -21.12
N TYR A 149 1.64 10.87 -20.39
CA TYR A 149 0.94 10.60 -19.14
C TYR A 149 -0.59 10.49 -19.25
N GLY A 150 -1.08 10.24 -20.47
CA GLY A 150 -2.50 10.10 -20.76
C GLY A 150 -3.04 8.66 -20.72
N PRO A 151 -4.37 8.51 -20.78
CA PRO A 151 -5.36 9.57 -20.66
C PRO A 151 -5.58 9.99 -19.19
N HIS A 152 -5.85 11.26 -18.96
CA HIS A 152 -6.31 11.79 -17.66
C HIS A 152 -7.50 12.74 -17.88
N THR A 153 -8.27 12.99 -16.83
CA THR A 153 -9.35 13.98 -16.90
C THR A 153 -8.78 15.39 -17.05
N ASP A 154 -9.53 16.26 -17.73
CA ASP A 154 -9.14 17.64 -18.05
C ASP A 154 -9.11 18.56 -16.82
N LYS A 155 -9.71 18.14 -15.71
CA LYS A 155 -9.83 18.91 -14.46
C LYS A 155 -9.43 18.05 -13.27
N GLY A 156 -8.34 18.39 -12.60
CA GLY A 156 -7.90 17.71 -11.38
C GLY A 156 -7.25 16.33 -11.60
N GLY A 157 -7.42 15.71 -12.76
CA GLY A 157 -6.66 14.54 -13.17
C GLY A 157 -5.16 14.80 -13.18
N CYS A 158 -4.38 13.79 -12.81
CA CYS A 158 -2.93 13.91 -12.73
C CYS A 158 -2.28 13.91 -14.12
N ASP A 159 -1.81 15.08 -14.55
CA ASP A 159 -1.18 15.34 -15.86
C ASP A 159 0.29 14.94 -15.95
N ARG A 160 0.82 14.34 -14.87
CA ARG A 160 2.22 13.96 -14.71
C ARG A 160 2.40 12.59 -14.08
N CYS A 161 1.33 11.79 -14.02
CA CYS A 161 1.37 10.47 -13.40
C CYS A 161 2.00 9.44 -14.33
N LEU A 162 3.18 8.97 -13.96
CA LEU A 162 3.91 7.93 -14.67
C LEU A 162 3.28 6.57 -14.34
N GLY A 163 2.80 5.86 -15.35
CA GLY A 163 2.35 4.48 -15.18
C GLY A 163 3.51 3.55 -14.80
N ALA A 164 3.21 2.40 -14.18
CA ALA A 164 4.23 1.37 -13.96
C ALA A 164 4.90 0.91 -15.28
N VAL A 165 4.17 0.98 -16.39
CA VAL A 165 4.72 0.89 -17.75
C VAL A 165 4.29 2.08 -18.63
N THR A 166 5.16 2.51 -19.52
CA THR A 166 4.82 3.46 -20.60
C THR A 166 4.58 2.68 -21.88
N LEU A 167 3.47 2.95 -22.56
CA LEU A 167 3.08 2.33 -23.82
C LEU A 167 3.23 3.34 -24.97
N ALA A 168 4.19 3.13 -25.87
CA ALA A 168 4.41 3.94 -27.06
C ALA A 168 4.14 3.10 -28.32
N GLY A 169 2.86 2.97 -28.69
CA GLY A 169 2.44 1.95 -29.66
C GLY A 169 2.73 0.54 -29.13
N ASP A 170 3.47 -0.26 -29.88
CA ASP A 170 3.88 -1.61 -29.46
C ASP A 170 5.11 -1.62 -28.53
N ALA A 171 5.77 -0.47 -28.32
CA ALA A 171 6.92 -0.37 -27.44
C ALA A 171 6.48 -0.22 -25.96
N VAL A 172 7.03 -1.06 -25.09
CA VAL A 172 6.76 -1.06 -23.65
C VAL A 172 8.02 -0.71 -22.87
N THR A 173 7.97 0.40 -22.14
CA THR A 173 9.02 0.79 -21.18
C THR A 173 8.55 0.50 -19.76
N ARG A 174 9.39 -0.15 -18.94
CA ARG A 174 9.11 -0.40 -17.53
C ARG A 174 9.65 0.74 -16.69
N ASN A 175 8.78 1.38 -15.92
CA ASN A 175 9.10 2.49 -15.03
C ASN A 175 9.34 1.99 -13.59
N PRO A 176 9.76 2.84 -12.64
CA PRO A 176 10.16 2.37 -11.32
C PRO A 176 9.08 1.56 -10.58
N ALA A 177 7.80 1.96 -10.67
CA ALA A 177 6.67 1.25 -10.04
C ALA A 177 6.59 -0.22 -10.46
N TYR A 178 6.95 -0.56 -11.71
CA TYR A 178 7.01 -1.96 -12.15
C TYR A 178 8.01 -2.77 -11.32
N TYR A 179 9.21 -2.24 -11.11
CA TYR A 179 10.26 -2.93 -10.36
C TYR A 179 9.97 -2.96 -8.86
N ILE A 180 9.45 -1.86 -8.31
CA ILE A 180 8.99 -1.75 -6.91
C ILE A 180 8.00 -2.90 -6.59
N VAL A 181 6.94 -3.02 -7.39
CA VAL A 181 5.94 -4.08 -7.19
C VAL A 181 6.51 -5.46 -7.51
N ALA A 182 7.39 -5.59 -8.50
CA ALA A 182 8.00 -6.87 -8.87
C ALA A 182 8.90 -7.47 -7.78
N HIS A 183 9.57 -6.62 -6.97
CA HIS A 183 10.35 -7.08 -5.82
C HIS A 183 9.52 -7.84 -4.78
N ALA A 184 8.24 -7.49 -4.61
CA ALA A 184 7.34 -8.17 -3.69
C ALA A 184 6.46 -9.23 -4.36
N SER A 185 5.66 -8.84 -5.35
CA SER A 185 4.51 -9.60 -5.85
C SER A 185 4.84 -10.99 -6.41
N LYS A 186 6.06 -11.19 -6.91
CA LYS A 186 6.53 -12.49 -7.42
C LYS A 186 6.81 -13.50 -6.29
N PHE A 187 7.25 -13.03 -5.13
CA PHE A 187 7.78 -13.86 -4.04
C PHE A 187 6.88 -13.88 -2.80
N VAL A 188 6.11 -12.81 -2.58
CA VAL A 188 5.15 -12.68 -1.48
C VAL A 188 3.74 -12.87 -2.04
N ARG A 189 3.36 -14.15 -2.23
CA ARG A 189 2.07 -14.51 -2.81
C ARG A 189 0.92 -14.32 -1.81
N PRO A 190 -0.34 -14.16 -2.26
CA PRO A 190 -1.51 -14.13 -1.38
C PRO A 190 -1.51 -15.28 -0.38
N GLY A 191 -1.79 -14.97 0.89
CA GLY A 191 -1.69 -15.92 2.01
C GLY A 191 -0.34 -15.92 2.73
N SER A 192 0.67 -15.20 2.23
CA SER A 192 1.91 -14.96 2.98
C SER A 192 1.61 -14.20 4.28
N VAL A 193 2.29 -14.57 5.35
CA VAL A 193 2.12 -13.95 6.67
C VAL A 193 3.39 -13.19 7.01
N ARG A 194 3.28 -11.88 7.27
CA ARG A 194 4.40 -11.09 7.77
C ARG A 194 4.87 -11.68 9.11
N VAL A 195 6.17 -11.89 9.24
CA VAL A 195 6.79 -12.34 10.50
C VAL A 195 7.67 -11.24 11.06
N ALA A 196 7.94 -11.29 12.37
CA ALA A 196 8.86 -10.35 12.99
C ALA A 196 10.27 -10.50 12.40
N SER A 197 10.92 -9.36 12.14
CA SER A 197 12.32 -9.24 11.78
C SER A 197 12.91 -8.03 12.50
N ASP A 198 14.22 -8.07 12.73
CA ASP A 198 14.97 -6.89 13.16
C ASP A 198 14.88 -5.77 12.11
N ASN A 199 15.16 -4.54 12.54
CA ASN A 199 15.20 -3.39 11.64
C ASN A 199 16.49 -2.60 11.85
N PRO A 200 17.64 -3.15 11.42
CA PRO A 200 18.92 -2.46 11.57
C PRO A 200 18.87 -1.12 10.84
N GLU A 201 19.41 -0.07 11.47
CA GLU A 201 19.51 1.26 10.86
C GLU A 201 20.17 1.17 9.49
N GLY A 202 19.56 1.79 8.47
CA GLY A 202 20.03 1.79 7.09
C GLY A 202 19.82 0.48 6.31
N LEU A 203 19.09 -0.49 6.88
CA LEU A 203 18.68 -1.73 6.20
C LEU A 203 17.17 -2.00 6.41
N PRO A 204 16.29 -1.11 5.92
CA PRO A 204 14.85 -1.33 5.96
C PRO A 204 14.52 -2.66 5.28
N ASN A 205 13.69 -3.46 5.95
CA ASN A 205 13.36 -4.81 5.48
C ASN A 205 11.98 -5.27 5.94
N VAL A 206 11.41 -6.26 5.27
CA VAL A 206 10.21 -6.97 5.72
C VAL A 206 10.29 -8.45 5.37
N ALA A 207 9.96 -9.30 6.34
CA ALA A 207 10.02 -10.75 6.22
C ALA A 207 8.62 -11.38 6.23
N TYR A 208 8.47 -12.45 5.46
CA TYR A 208 7.24 -13.21 5.33
C TYR A 208 7.51 -14.70 5.44
N ARG A 209 6.57 -15.42 6.05
CA ARG A 209 6.40 -16.86 5.84
C ARG A 209 5.44 -17.05 4.66
N THR A 210 5.86 -17.82 3.66
CA THR A 210 5.09 -18.03 2.44
C THR A 210 4.14 -19.23 2.56
N PRO A 211 3.03 -19.28 1.79
CA PRO A 211 2.07 -20.38 1.86
C PRO A 211 2.65 -21.76 1.53
N ASP A 212 3.71 -21.81 0.72
CA ASP A 212 4.41 -23.04 0.35
C ASP A 212 5.42 -23.52 1.43
N GLY A 213 5.40 -22.90 2.61
CA GLY A 213 6.21 -23.28 3.76
C GLY A 213 7.61 -22.66 3.81
N GLY A 214 7.97 -21.82 2.84
CA GLY A 214 9.24 -21.09 2.81
C GLY A 214 9.19 -19.73 3.51
N TYR A 215 10.23 -18.95 3.24
CA TYR A 215 10.39 -17.57 3.71
C TYR A 215 10.79 -16.66 2.55
N ALA A 216 10.36 -15.39 2.64
CA ALA A 216 10.80 -14.31 1.78
C ALA A 216 11.21 -13.10 2.63
N LEU A 217 12.32 -12.47 2.28
CA LEU A 217 12.81 -11.23 2.88
C LEU A 217 13.04 -10.21 1.78
N LEU A 218 12.38 -9.06 1.89
CA LEU A 218 12.74 -7.89 1.11
C LEU A 218 13.64 -7.01 1.99
N ALA A 219 14.77 -6.56 1.46
CA ALA A 219 15.66 -5.64 2.15
C ALA A 219 16.25 -4.63 1.16
N ARG A 220 16.42 -3.39 1.59
CA ARG A 220 17.09 -2.34 0.81
C ARG A 220 18.30 -1.82 1.57
N ASN A 221 19.40 -1.57 0.87
CA ASN A 221 20.52 -0.83 1.44
C ASN A 221 20.27 0.67 1.29
N ALA A 222 19.96 1.35 2.41
CA ALA A 222 19.73 2.78 2.43
C ALA A 222 21.02 3.61 2.55
N GLY A 223 22.17 2.97 2.71
CA GLY A 223 23.47 3.64 2.84
C GLY A 223 24.12 3.98 1.50
N ALA A 224 25.15 4.82 1.57
CA ALA A 224 25.98 5.22 0.43
C ALA A 224 27.08 4.20 0.07
N GLU A 225 27.30 3.19 0.93
CA GLU A 225 28.34 2.17 0.76
C GLU A 225 27.73 0.76 0.63
N PRO A 226 28.40 -0.19 -0.06
CA PRO A 226 27.95 -1.57 -0.10
C PRO A 226 27.84 -2.16 1.31
N ARG A 227 26.71 -2.81 1.60
CA ARG A 227 26.41 -3.35 2.93
C ARG A 227 26.31 -4.86 2.89
N SER A 228 27.12 -5.52 3.71
CA SER A 228 27.00 -6.94 4.01
C SER A 228 26.14 -7.16 5.26
N PHE A 229 25.33 -8.20 5.24
CA PHE A 229 24.50 -8.61 6.38
C PHE A 229 24.29 -10.12 6.37
N THR A 230 23.85 -10.67 7.50
CA THR A 230 23.51 -12.09 7.64
C THR A 230 22.03 -12.21 7.96
N VAL A 231 21.31 -12.99 7.16
CA VAL A 231 19.93 -13.37 7.46
C VAL A 231 19.98 -14.61 8.33
N ARG A 232 19.33 -14.58 9.50
CA ARG A 232 19.23 -15.70 10.43
C ARG A 232 17.77 -16.06 10.66
N GLN A 233 17.44 -17.33 10.53
CA GLN A 233 16.11 -17.87 10.81
C GLN A 233 16.31 -19.21 11.53
N GLY A 234 15.92 -19.28 12.81
CA GLY A 234 16.22 -20.44 13.65
C GLY A 234 17.72 -20.79 13.65
N GLY A 235 18.05 -22.05 13.35
CA GLY A 235 19.43 -22.53 13.24
C GLY A 235 20.08 -22.36 11.86
N ARG A 236 19.40 -21.70 10.90
CA ARG A 236 19.90 -21.50 9.53
C ARG A 236 20.31 -20.05 9.31
N SER A 237 21.33 -19.85 8.49
CA SER A 237 21.77 -18.51 8.10
C SER A 237 22.45 -18.47 6.74
N PHE A 238 22.37 -17.33 6.08
CA PHE A 238 23.18 -17.03 4.90
C PHE A 238 23.63 -15.56 4.92
N ALA A 239 24.77 -15.28 4.30
CA ALA A 239 25.26 -13.93 4.12
C ALA A 239 24.76 -13.34 2.79
N ALA A 240 24.51 -12.04 2.77
CA ALA A 240 24.14 -11.28 1.59
C ALA A 240 24.90 -9.95 1.56
N ARG A 241 25.00 -9.36 0.37
CA ARG A 241 25.58 -8.03 0.17
C ARG A 241 24.70 -7.26 -0.81
N LEU A 242 24.37 -6.02 -0.47
CA LEU A 242 23.65 -5.09 -1.34
C LEU A 242 24.50 -3.86 -1.62
N ASN A 243 24.56 -3.44 -2.88
CA ASN A 243 25.17 -2.17 -3.28
C ASN A 243 24.33 -0.99 -2.75
N PRO A 244 24.87 0.25 -2.74
CA PRO A 244 24.11 1.44 -2.34
C PRO A 244 22.80 1.57 -3.11
N GLY A 245 21.69 1.85 -2.41
CA GLY A 245 20.35 1.97 -3.00
C GLY A 245 19.73 0.67 -3.52
N ALA A 246 20.45 -0.44 -3.52
CA ALA A 246 19.96 -1.70 -4.08
C ALA A 246 18.90 -2.35 -3.18
N VAL A 247 17.93 -2.98 -3.83
CA VAL A 247 16.88 -3.79 -3.22
C VAL A 247 17.14 -5.25 -3.53
N GLY A 248 17.05 -6.11 -2.54
CA GLY A 248 17.13 -7.56 -2.68
C GLY A 248 15.87 -8.23 -2.18
N THR A 249 15.38 -9.22 -2.93
CA THR A 249 14.38 -10.18 -2.44
C THR A 249 15.03 -11.55 -2.30
N PHE A 250 15.14 -12.02 -1.07
CA PHE A 250 15.78 -13.29 -0.71
C PHE A 250 14.70 -14.30 -0.37
N VAL A 251 14.78 -15.49 -0.95
CA VAL A 251 13.82 -16.58 -0.71
C VAL A 251 14.56 -17.84 -0.30
N TRP A 252 14.05 -18.54 0.71
CA TRP A 252 14.65 -19.78 1.20
C TRP A 252 13.61 -20.68 1.89
N ARG A 253 14.04 -21.89 2.26
CA ARG A 253 13.25 -22.88 2.99
C ARG A 253 14.02 -23.42 4.18
#